data_AF-A0A1D6I4P1-F1
#
_entry.id   AF-A0A1D6I4P1-F1
#
_cell.length_a   1.000
_cell.length_b   1.000
_cell.length_c   1.000
_cell.angle_alpha   90.00
_cell.angle_beta   90.00
_cell.angle_gamma   90.00
#
_symmetry.space_group_name_H-M   'P 1'
#
loop_
_entity.id
_entity.type
_entity.pdbx_description
1 polymer ?
#
loop_
_entity_poly.entity_id
_entity_poly.type
_entity_poly.pdbx_seq_one_letter_code
_entity_poly.pdbx_strand_id
1 'polypeptide(L)'
;MALARLRLLDRYGLLSPALSATALRSLGDLRALCTLSTTLRSGAGEDEIERIRREFDDAKRNYLSIPAAIKDMPKMNPQGIYVNKNVKLDDLQVYGFDYDYTLSHYSEHLQCLIYDLAKRHLVNELKYPESCLQYEYDRTFPIRGLYYDRLKGCLLKLDFFGSIEPDGCFFGRQRLSLSEIKELYGTRHIGRDQARHLVGLMDVFCFSEACLIADIVQHFIDAKLEFDPSYIYEDVNQSIQHVHRSGLIHRQILSEPEKFLIKKSQVFRFLKMLKEKGKKLFLLTNSPFYFVDGGMRYLLEDQHFDGNSWRELFDVVIAQANKPTFYNSDHPFRFCGASMCY
;
A
#
# COMPACT_ATOMS: atom_id res chain seq x y z
N MET A 1 11.39 -6.95 -24.18
CA MET A 1 10.76 -7.71 -23.07
C MET A 1 9.24 -7.79 -23.16
N ALA A 2 8.50 -6.72 -23.46
CA ALA A 2 7.05 -6.81 -23.78
C ALA A 2 6.76 -7.71 -25.00
N LEU A 3 7.65 -7.75 -26.00
CA LEU A 3 7.52 -8.56 -27.22
C LEU A 3 7.47 -10.07 -26.97
N ALA A 4 8.17 -10.59 -25.95
CA ALA A 4 8.17 -12.02 -25.64
C ALA A 4 6.88 -12.44 -24.91
N ARG A 5 6.34 -11.54 -24.06
CA ARG A 5 5.05 -11.72 -23.37
C ARG A 5 3.86 -11.59 -24.33
N LEU A 6 3.94 -10.67 -25.31
CA LEU A 6 2.98 -10.57 -26.43
C LEU A 6 2.98 -11.83 -27.30
N ARG A 7 4.15 -12.41 -27.61
CA ARG A 7 4.26 -13.67 -28.39
C ARG A 7 3.69 -14.91 -27.67
N LEU A 8 3.55 -14.88 -26.35
CA LEU A 8 2.89 -15.95 -25.61
C LEU A 8 1.36 -15.78 -25.65
N LEU A 9 0.87 -14.55 -25.52
CA LEU A 9 -0.56 -14.21 -25.59
C LEU A 9 -1.14 -14.35 -27.01
N ASP A 10 -0.33 -14.10 -28.03
CA ASP A 10 -0.65 -14.33 -29.45
C ASP A 10 -0.79 -15.83 -29.78
N ARG A 11 0.02 -16.68 -29.12
CA ARG A 11 -0.08 -18.15 -29.22
C ARG A 11 -1.41 -18.72 -28.69
N TYR A 12 -2.15 -17.94 -27.89
CA TYR A 12 -3.49 -18.27 -27.39
C TYR A 12 -4.60 -17.42 -28.04
N GLY A 13 -4.31 -16.70 -29.13
CA GLY A 13 -5.32 -16.05 -29.99
C GLY A 13 -5.94 -14.75 -29.44
N LEU A 14 -5.23 -14.00 -28.59
CA LEU A 14 -5.79 -12.85 -27.85
C LEU A 14 -5.41 -11.44 -28.36
N LEU A 15 -4.83 -11.27 -29.56
CA LEU A 15 -4.41 -9.95 -30.08
C LEU A 15 -4.75 -9.73 -31.57
N SER A 16 -5.13 -8.49 -31.90
CA SER A 16 -5.52 -8.02 -33.25
C SER A 16 -4.36 -7.27 -33.96
N PRO A 17 -4.27 -7.28 -35.31
CA PRO A 17 -3.07 -6.92 -36.09
C PRO A 17 -2.56 -5.47 -36.01
N ALA A 18 -3.27 -4.55 -35.37
CA ALA A 18 -2.97 -3.12 -35.40
C ALA A 18 -1.76 -2.69 -34.54
N LEU A 19 -1.26 -3.55 -33.65
CA LEU A 19 -0.19 -3.21 -32.68
C LEU A 19 1.24 -3.29 -33.23
N SER A 20 1.43 -3.80 -34.46
CA SER A 20 2.78 -4.02 -35.02
C SER A 20 3.42 -2.75 -35.61
N ALA A 21 2.62 -1.76 -36.05
CA ALA A 21 3.12 -0.57 -36.74
C ALA A 21 3.65 0.54 -35.79
N THR A 22 3.15 0.61 -34.56
CA THR A 22 3.48 1.70 -33.61
C THR A 22 4.85 1.52 -32.95
N ALA A 23 5.36 0.29 -32.89
CA ALA A 23 6.63 -0.05 -32.23
C ALA A 23 7.88 0.39 -33.03
N LEU A 24 7.75 0.63 -34.34
CA LEU A 24 8.87 1.03 -35.20
C LEU A 24 9.20 2.55 -35.14
N ARG A 25 8.35 3.38 -34.51
CA ARG A 25 8.60 4.82 -34.37
C ARG A 25 9.46 5.20 -33.15
N SER A 26 9.59 4.34 -32.14
CA SER A 26 10.32 4.66 -30.90
C SER A 26 11.83 4.39 -30.93
N LEU A 27 12.39 4.03 -32.10
CA LEU A 27 13.84 3.82 -32.29
C LEU A 27 14.60 5.10 -32.70
N GLY A 28 13.90 6.22 -32.93
CA GLY A 28 14.51 7.51 -33.28
C GLY A 28 15.12 8.30 -32.11
N ASP A 29 14.77 7.97 -30.85
CA ASP A 29 15.08 8.80 -29.68
C ASP A 29 16.42 8.50 -28.99
N LEU A 30 17.21 7.56 -29.50
CA LEU A 30 18.53 7.22 -28.94
C LEU A 30 19.64 8.24 -29.25
N ARG A 31 19.35 9.32 -30.00
CA ARG A 31 20.28 10.46 -30.21
C ARG A 31 20.17 11.56 -29.14
N ALA A 32 19.17 11.51 -28.25
CA ALA A 32 18.95 12.56 -27.24
C ALA A 32 19.80 12.44 -25.97
N LEU A 33 20.51 11.32 -25.77
CA LEU A 33 21.26 11.04 -24.54
C LEU A 33 22.70 11.60 -24.53
N CYS A 34 23.23 12.06 -25.66
CA CYS A 34 24.57 12.69 -25.71
C CYS A 34 24.58 14.17 -25.34
N THR A 35 23.42 14.82 -25.21
CA THR A 35 23.33 16.28 -25.00
C THR A 35 23.29 16.70 -23.53
N LEU A 36 23.04 15.76 -22.61
CA LEU A 36 22.90 16.04 -21.17
C LEU A 36 24.23 16.25 -20.44
N SER A 37 25.36 15.82 -21.01
CA SER A 37 26.68 16.02 -20.39
C SER A 37 27.25 17.43 -20.62
N THR A 38 26.66 18.22 -21.52
CA THR A 38 27.15 19.54 -21.93
C THR A 38 26.43 20.71 -21.26
N THR A 39 25.21 20.51 -20.73
CA THR A 39 24.41 21.55 -20.08
C THR A 39 24.80 21.85 -18.63
N LEU A 40 25.59 20.99 -17.98
CA LEU A 40 26.09 21.20 -16.61
C LEU A 40 27.26 22.20 -16.50
N ARG A 41 27.69 22.82 -17.61
CA ARG A 41 28.76 23.84 -17.63
C ARG A 41 28.30 25.25 -18.02
N SER A 42 27.01 25.46 -18.25
CA SER A 42 26.42 26.78 -18.54
C SER A 42 25.35 27.08 -17.51
N GLY A 43 25.35 28.27 -16.90
CA GLY A 43 24.43 28.70 -15.82
C GLY A 43 22.92 28.59 -16.05
N ALA A 44 22.47 28.00 -17.17
CA ALA A 44 21.09 27.63 -17.45
C ALA A 44 20.48 26.63 -16.44
N GLY A 45 21.31 25.85 -15.74
CA GLY A 45 20.85 24.96 -14.67
C GLY A 45 20.38 25.71 -13.41
N GLU A 46 20.94 26.89 -13.13
CA GLU A 46 20.55 27.70 -11.96
C GLU A 46 19.21 28.40 -12.18
N ASP A 47 18.96 28.91 -13.40
CA ASP A 47 17.69 29.56 -13.76
C ASP A 47 16.50 28.59 -13.73
N GLU A 48 16.71 27.33 -14.12
CA GLU A 48 15.69 26.30 -14.05
C GLU A 48 15.40 25.87 -12.60
N ILE A 49 16.43 25.74 -11.76
CA ILE A 49 16.27 25.48 -10.32
C ILE A 49 15.52 26.63 -9.65
N GLU A 50 15.84 27.87 -10.01
CA GLU A 50 15.20 29.06 -9.46
C GLU A 50 13.73 29.19 -9.90
N ARG A 51 13.42 28.84 -11.15
CA ARG A 51 12.03 28.75 -11.64
C ARG A 51 11.23 27.71 -10.86
N ILE A 52 11.76 26.50 -10.69
CA ILE A 52 11.10 25.42 -9.94
C ILE A 52 10.91 25.81 -8.47
N ARG A 53 11.88 26.49 -7.85
CA ARG A 53 11.76 27.01 -6.47
C ARG A 53 10.62 28.02 -6.34
N ARG A 54 10.50 28.98 -7.26
CA ARG A 54 9.39 29.95 -7.25
C ARG A 54 8.04 29.27 -7.42
N GLU A 55 7.91 28.35 -8.37
CA GLU A 55 6.67 27.59 -8.57
C GLU A 55 6.29 26.79 -7.31
N PHE A 56 7.28 26.18 -6.64
CA PHE A 56 7.09 25.48 -5.38
C PHE A 56 6.65 26.41 -4.24
N ASP A 57 7.32 27.54 -4.06
CA ASP A 57 7.00 28.51 -3.00
C ASP A 57 5.63 29.17 -3.22
N ASP A 58 5.24 29.41 -4.47
CA ASP A 58 3.90 29.86 -4.84
C ASP A 58 2.83 28.84 -4.48
N ALA A 59 3.05 27.56 -4.84
CA ALA A 59 2.13 26.49 -4.50
C ALA A 59 2.01 26.29 -2.97
N LYS A 60 3.13 26.41 -2.23
CA LYS A 60 3.19 26.35 -0.76
C LYS A 60 2.42 27.48 -0.08
N ARG A 61 2.53 28.72 -0.60
CA ARG A 61 1.77 29.87 -0.08
C ARG A 61 0.27 29.70 -0.33
N ASN A 62 -0.10 29.24 -1.52
CA ASN A 62 -1.49 29.01 -1.89
C ASN A 62 -2.12 27.86 -1.10
N TYR A 63 -1.35 26.89 -0.62
CA TYR A 63 -1.86 25.80 0.22
C TYR A 63 -2.48 26.29 1.55
N LEU A 64 -2.00 27.41 2.11
CA LEU A 64 -2.48 27.93 3.39
C LEU A 64 -3.88 28.59 3.31
N SER A 65 -4.35 28.98 2.12
CA SER A 65 -5.70 29.53 1.90
C SER A 65 -6.75 28.46 1.59
N ILE A 66 -6.32 27.21 1.37
CA ILE A 66 -7.15 26.04 1.09
C ILE A 66 -8.05 25.59 2.28
N PRO A 67 -7.75 25.81 3.58
CA PRO A 67 -8.56 25.25 4.68
C PRO A 67 -10.04 25.67 4.69
N ALA A 68 -10.36 26.90 4.24
CA ALA A 68 -11.74 27.36 4.12
C ALA A 68 -12.45 26.71 2.92
N ALA A 69 -11.78 26.67 1.77
CA ALA A 69 -12.30 26.01 0.56
C ALA A 69 -12.48 24.49 0.74
N ILE A 70 -11.62 23.81 1.51
CA ILE A 70 -11.78 22.39 1.87
C ILE A 70 -12.96 22.17 2.81
N LYS A 71 -13.25 23.09 3.73
CA LYS A 71 -14.43 22.96 4.63
C LYS A 71 -15.74 23.02 3.86
N ASP A 72 -15.78 23.82 2.79
CA ASP A 72 -16.94 23.97 1.91
C ASP A 72 -16.98 22.94 0.77
N MET A 73 -15.89 22.19 0.55
CA MET A 73 -15.88 21.10 -0.43
C MET A 73 -16.86 20.01 0.00
N PRO A 74 -17.73 19.54 -0.91
CA PRO A 74 -18.60 18.42 -0.60
C PRO A 74 -17.74 17.22 -0.21
N LYS A 75 -18.06 16.62 0.94
CA LYS A 75 -17.45 15.38 1.39
C LYS A 75 -17.45 14.39 0.23
N MET A 76 -16.32 13.71 0.00
CA MET A 76 -16.20 12.73 -1.09
C MET A 76 -17.39 11.76 -1.01
N ASN A 77 -18.09 11.60 -2.14
CA ASN A 77 -19.14 10.62 -2.29
C ASN A 77 -18.52 9.22 -2.15
N PRO A 78 -18.89 8.42 -1.13
CA PRO A 78 -18.34 7.07 -0.94
C PRO A 78 -18.63 6.12 -2.11
N GLN A 79 -19.59 6.45 -2.98
CA GLN A 79 -19.93 5.71 -4.19
C GLN A 79 -19.36 6.36 -5.48
N GLY A 80 -18.64 7.48 -5.33
CA GLY A 80 -18.06 8.21 -6.45
C GLY A 80 -16.87 7.48 -7.06
N ILE A 81 -16.79 7.46 -8.39
CA ILE A 81 -15.60 7.03 -9.13
C ILE A 81 -14.83 8.29 -9.50
N TYR A 82 -13.62 8.43 -8.96
CA TYR A 82 -12.76 9.61 -9.17
C TYR A 82 -11.72 9.33 -10.26
N VAL A 83 -11.53 10.30 -11.15
CA VAL A 83 -10.72 10.13 -12.36
C VAL A 83 -9.50 11.06 -12.32
N ASN A 84 -8.31 10.47 -12.20
CA ASN A 84 -7.03 11.20 -12.33
C ASN A 84 -6.53 11.26 -13.78
N LYS A 85 -6.86 10.23 -14.58
CA LYS A 85 -6.51 10.11 -16.00
C LYS A 85 -7.66 9.45 -16.75
N ASN A 86 -7.87 9.86 -18.00
CA ASN A 86 -8.90 9.29 -18.86
C ASN A 86 -8.59 7.82 -19.17
N VAL A 87 -9.55 6.93 -18.94
CA VAL A 87 -9.50 5.50 -19.29
C VAL A 87 -10.82 5.13 -19.94
N LYS A 88 -10.77 4.58 -21.16
CA LYS A 88 -11.96 4.09 -21.86
C LYS A 88 -12.18 2.61 -21.52
N LEU A 89 -13.18 2.33 -20.67
CA LEU A 89 -13.45 0.99 -20.15
C LEU A 89 -13.84 -0.02 -21.25
N ASP A 90 -14.43 0.45 -22.35
CA ASP A 90 -14.77 -0.41 -23.48
C ASP A 90 -13.54 -1.08 -24.12
N ASP A 91 -12.41 -0.35 -24.14
CA ASP A 91 -11.17 -0.82 -24.75
C ASP A 91 -10.46 -1.86 -23.87
N LEU A 92 -10.76 -1.90 -22.56
CA LEU A 92 -10.18 -2.85 -21.62
C LEU A 92 -10.74 -4.26 -21.84
N GLN A 93 -9.89 -5.22 -22.19
CA GLN A 93 -10.29 -6.62 -22.39
C GLN A 93 -10.14 -7.46 -21.12
N VAL A 94 -9.22 -7.08 -20.24
CA VAL A 94 -8.81 -7.85 -19.06
C VAL A 94 -8.88 -7.00 -17.80
N TYR A 95 -9.49 -7.52 -16.75
CA TYR A 95 -9.55 -6.91 -15.42
C TYR A 95 -8.82 -7.77 -14.40
N GLY A 96 -7.82 -7.18 -13.76
CA GLY A 96 -7.07 -7.79 -12.68
C GLY A 96 -7.54 -7.28 -11.32
N PHE A 97 -7.72 -8.20 -10.37
CA PHE A 97 -8.12 -7.86 -9.01
C PHE A 97 -7.05 -8.31 -8.01
N ASP A 98 -6.80 -7.49 -7.00
CA ASP A 98 -6.20 -7.94 -5.76
C ASP A 98 -7.27 -8.61 -4.88
N TYR A 99 -6.85 -9.44 -3.93
CA TYR A 99 -7.76 -10.06 -2.97
C TYR A 99 -7.99 -9.15 -1.76
N ASP A 100 -6.95 -8.94 -0.96
CA ASP A 100 -7.04 -8.28 0.34
C ASP A 100 -7.28 -6.77 0.20
N TYR A 101 -8.26 -6.25 0.95
CA TYR A 101 -8.75 -4.86 0.87
C TYR A 101 -9.22 -4.39 -0.53
N THR A 102 -9.39 -5.32 -1.49
CA THR A 102 -9.93 -5.03 -2.83
C THR A 102 -11.20 -5.82 -3.09
N LEU A 103 -11.13 -7.15 -3.17
CA LEU A 103 -12.33 -7.99 -3.21
C LEU A 103 -12.82 -8.29 -1.80
N SER A 104 -11.91 -8.74 -0.93
CA SER A 104 -12.16 -9.01 0.48
C SER A 104 -12.00 -7.74 1.29
N HIS A 105 -13.05 -7.35 2.02
CA HIS A 105 -13.01 -6.23 2.95
C HIS A 105 -13.01 -6.76 4.37
N TYR A 106 -12.13 -6.20 5.21
CA TYR A 106 -11.99 -6.63 6.58
C TYR A 106 -12.71 -5.69 7.55
N SER A 107 -13.23 -6.25 8.64
CA SER A 107 -13.75 -5.48 9.77
C SER A 107 -12.61 -4.85 10.57
N GLU A 108 -12.95 -3.99 11.52
CA GLU A 108 -11.97 -3.38 12.43
C GLU A 108 -11.26 -4.41 13.33
N HIS A 109 -11.87 -5.59 13.55
CA HIS A 109 -11.28 -6.64 14.37
C HIS A 109 -9.98 -7.19 13.82
N LEU A 110 -9.72 -7.06 12.50
CA LEU A 110 -8.47 -7.52 11.90
C LEU A 110 -7.26 -6.79 12.49
N GLN A 111 -7.34 -5.46 12.62
CA GLN A 111 -6.22 -4.65 13.12
C GLN A 111 -5.96 -4.93 14.61
N CYS A 112 -7.01 -5.15 15.41
CA CYS A 112 -6.87 -5.60 16.79
C CYS A 112 -6.14 -6.95 16.87
N LEU A 113 -6.53 -7.91 16.03
CA LEU A 113 -5.90 -9.23 15.99
C LEU A 113 -4.41 -9.15 15.62
N ILE A 114 -4.08 -8.41 14.56
CA ILE A 114 -2.68 -8.24 14.12
C ILE A 114 -1.86 -7.59 15.23
N TYR A 115 -2.38 -6.53 15.84
CA TYR A 115 -1.73 -5.83 16.94
C TYR A 115 -1.48 -6.74 18.13
N ASP A 116 -2.50 -7.47 18.60
CA ASP A 116 -2.36 -8.34 19.77
C ASP A 116 -1.39 -9.50 19.53
N LEU A 117 -1.41 -10.11 18.34
CA LEU A 117 -0.47 -11.16 17.99
C LEU A 117 0.96 -10.64 17.90
N ALA A 118 1.17 -9.46 17.30
CA ALA A 118 2.51 -8.86 17.19
C ALA A 118 3.05 -8.41 18.55
N LYS A 119 2.21 -7.79 19.39
CA LYS A 119 2.52 -7.43 20.78
C LYS A 119 2.94 -8.65 21.61
N ARG A 120 2.20 -9.76 21.50
CA ARG A 120 2.56 -11.03 22.17
C ARG A 120 3.89 -11.59 21.65
N HIS A 121 4.15 -11.50 20.35
CA HIS A 121 5.42 -11.94 19.78
C HIS A 121 6.60 -11.11 20.32
N LEU A 122 6.48 -9.78 20.40
CA LEU A 122 7.49 -8.90 21.01
C LEU A 122 7.86 -9.33 22.43
N VAL A 123 6.86 -9.58 23.26
CA VAL A 123 7.07 -9.95 24.68
C VAL A 123 7.61 -11.37 24.81
N ASN A 124 6.99 -12.34 24.15
CA ASN A 124 7.31 -13.75 24.34
C ASN A 124 8.61 -14.17 23.65
N GLU A 125 8.87 -13.68 22.45
CA GLU A 125 10.02 -14.09 21.63
C GLU A 125 11.17 -13.10 21.72
N LEU A 126 10.88 -11.80 21.60
CA LEU A 126 11.90 -10.74 21.63
C LEU A 126 12.17 -10.18 23.04
N LYS A 127 11.51 -10.75 24.06
CA LYS A 127 11.75 -10.48 25.50
C LYS A 127 11.57 -9.02 25.90
N TYR A 128 10.66 -8.32 25.22
CA TYR A 128 10.17 -7.03 25.68
C TYR A 128 9.48 -7.17 27.06
N PRO A 129 9.46 -6.11 27.88
CA PRO A 129 8.82 -6.15 29.20
C PRO A 129 7.36 -6.63 29.15
N GLU A 130 6.96 -7.48 30.11
CA GLU A 130 5.57 -7.97 30.20
C GLU A 130 4.55 -6.83 30.34
N SER A 131 4.95 -5.70 30.90
CA SER A 131 4.16 -4.47 30.96
C SER A 131 3.69 -3.98 29.58
N CYS A 132 4.38 -4.32 28.49
CA CYS A 132 3.92 -4.00 27.14
C CYS A 132 2.60 -4.71 26.77
N LEU A 133 2.21 -5.80 27.45
CA LEU A 133 0.95 -6.51 27.16
C LEU A 133 -0.29 -5.69 27.51
N GLN A 134 -0.15 -4.69 28.39
CA GLN A 134 -1.26 -3.86 28.86
C GLN A 134 -1.84 -2.92 27.78
N TYR A 135 -1.07 -2.62 26.73
CA TYR A 135 -1.53 -1.71 25.67
C TYR A 135 -2.59 -2.38 24.80
N GLU A 136 -3.59 -1.62 24.39
CA GLU A 136 -4.65 -2.06 23.48
C GLU A 136 -4.57 -1.29 22.17
N TYR A 137 -5.03 -1.93 21.08
CA TYR A 137 -5.05 -1.28 19.77
C TYR A 137 -6.00 -0.08 19.76
N ASP A 138 -5.44 1.11 19.59
CA ASP A 138 -6.20 2.34 19.41
C ASP A 138 -6.40 2.65 17.92
N ARG A 139 -7.62 2.43 17.44
CA ARG A 139 -8.02 2.70 16.04
C ARG A 139 -8.08 4.18 15.68
N THR A 140 -8.07 5.08 16.66
CA THR A 140 -8.22 6.54 16.42
C THR A 140 -6.88 7.23 16.20
N PHE A 141 -5.78 6.54 16.47
CA PHE A 141 -4.43 7.09 16.39
C PHE A 141 -3.79 6.99 14.99
N PRO A 142 -3.63 5.80 14.37
CA PRO A 142 -2.97 5.72 13.08
C PRO A 142 -3.90 6.19 11.95
N ILE A 143 -3.34 6.94 11.01
CA ILE A 143 -3.98 7.27 9.73
C ILE A 143 -3.13 6.72 8.58
N ARG A 144 -3.74 6.59 7.40
CA ARG A 144 -3.03 6.13 6.21
C ARG A 144 -2.03 7.16 5.69
N GLY A 145 -0.87 6.67 5.23
CA GLY A 145 0.15 7.48 4.59
C GLY A 145 0.93 8.31 5.59
N LEU A 146 1.31 7.69 6.71
CA LEU A 146 2.31 8.18 7.65
C LEU A 146 3.69 7.73 7.22
N TYR A 147 4.71 8.40 7.73
CA TYR A 147 6.10 7.98 7.63
C TYR A 147 6.65 7.75 9.04
N TYR A 148 7.48 6.74 9.22
CA TYR A 148 8.26 6.57 10.44
C TYR A 148 9.72 6.94 10.17
N ASP A 149 10.28 7.88 10.92
CA ASP A 149 11.71 8.18 10.89
C ASP A 149 12.46 7.20 11.76
N ARG A 150 13.23 6.29 11.14
CA ARG A 150 14.00 5.26 11.86
C ARG A 150 15.14 5.83 12.70
N LEU A 151 15.65 7.01 12.38
CA LEU A 151 16.73 7.64 13.15
C LEU A 151 16.20 8.47 14.31
N LYS A 152 15.10 9.19 14.10
CA LYS A 152 14.53 10.12 15.08
C LYS A 152 13.38 9.52 15.90
N GLY A 153 12.86 8.36 15.50
CA GLY A 153 11.78 7.67 16.19
C GLY A 153 10.41 8.34 16.10
N CYS A 154 10.22 9.24 15.13
CA CYS A 154 8.99 10.01 15.01
C CYS A 154 8.06 9.42 13.93
N LEU A 155 6.76 9.40 14.23
CA LEU A 155 5.72 9.27 13.22
C LEU A 155 5.40 10.64 12.63
N LEU A 156 5.45 10.73 11.30
CA LEU A 156 5.35 11.96 10.54
C LEU A 156 4.19 11.87 9.55
N LYS A 157 3.37 12.92 9.51
CA LYS A 157 2.49 13.22 8.39
C LYS A 157 3.16 14.30 7.54
N LEU A 158 3.48 13.95 6.31
CA LEU A 158 4.06 14.87 5.35
C LEU A 158 2.97 15.43 4.42
N ASP A 159 3.11 16.71 4.08
CA ASP A 159 2.34 17.36 3.03
C ASP A 159 2.83 16.92 1.63
N PHE A 160 2.16 17.40 0.57
CA PHE A 160 2.52 17.10 -0.82
C PHE A 160 3.97 17.52 -1.17
N PHE A 161 4.52 18.50 -0.46
CA PHE A 161 5.84 19.06 -0.68
C PHE A 161 6.93 18.40 0.20
N GLY A 162 6.58 17.35 0.95
CA GLY A 162 7.51 16.66 1.84
C GLY A 162 7.83 17.45 3.12
N SER A 163 6.98 18.39 3.53
CA SER A 163 7.11 19.07 4.81
C SER A 163 6.26 18.42 5.88
N ILE A 164 6.77 18.33 7.10
CA ILE A 164 6.04 17.86 8.28
C ILE A 164 4.84 18.78 8.53
N GLU A 165 3.64 18.22 8.54
CA GLU A 165 2.41 18.94 8.89
C GLU A 165 2.50 19.44 10.35
N PRO A 166 2.03 20.66 10.69
CA PRO A 166 2.21 21.25 12.02
C PRO A 166 1.74 20.39 13.18
N ASP A 167 0.66 19.65 12.99
CA ASP A 167 0.07 18.71 13.96
C ASP A 167 0.36 17.24 13.64
N GLY A 168 1.28 17.00 12.71
CA GLY A 168 1.54 15.70 12.10
C GLY A 168 2.77 14.98 12.63
N CYS A 169 3.38 15.43 13.73
CA CYS A 169 4.61 14.83 14.26
C CYS A 169 4.37 14.26 15.66
N PHE A 170 4.68 12.97 15.84
CA PHE A 170 4.53 12.26 17.10
C PHE A 170 5.80 11.51 17.46
N PHE A 171 6.22 11.60 18.72
CA PHE A 171 7.27 10.77 19.31
C PHE A 171 6.61 9.88 20.37
N GLY A 172 6.54 8.57 20.11
CA GLY A 172 5.63 7.68 20.84
C GLY A 172 4.18 8.11 20.64
N ARG A 173 3.45 8.33 21.73
CA ARG A 173 2.07 8.85 21.72
C ARG A 173 2.01 10.36 21.91
N GLN A 174 3.14 11.02 22.18
CA GLN A 174 3.20 12.46 22.39
C GLN A 174 3.28 13.20 21.06
N ARG A 175 2.35 14.13 20.84
CA ARG A 175 2.43 15.10 19.74
C ARG A 175 3.53 16.11 20.02
N LEU A 176 4.39 16.36 19.04
CA LEU A 176 5.43 17.37 19.11
C LEU A 176 4.92 18.73 18.64
N SER A 177 5.33 19.77 19.35
CA SER A 177 5.13 21.17 18.99
C SER A 177 6.03 21.60 17.82
N LEU A 178 5.68 22.71 17.17
CA LEU A 178 6.50 23.29 16.11
C LEU A 178 7.94 23.65 16.55
N SER A 179 8.13 24.01 17.82
CA SER A 179 9.47 24.27 18.38
C SER A 179 10.28 22.98 18.48
N GLU A 180 9.69 21.90 19.00
CA GLU A 180 10.36 20.59 19.11
C GLU A 180 10.68 20.02 17.73
N ILE A 181 9.78 20.17 16.76
CA ILE A 181 10.04 19.76 15.36
C ILE A 181 11.23 20.54 14.79
N LYS A 182 11.30 21.85 15.00
CA LYS A 182 12.43 22.68 14.53
C LYS A 182 13.73 22.32 15.24
N GLU A 183 13.69 21.94 16.50
CA GLU A 183 14.86 21.48 17.24
C GLU A 183 15.37 20.13 16.70
N LEU A 184 14.47 19.19 16.44
CA LEU A 184 14.82 17.84 15.97
C LEU A 184 15.25 17.79 14.50
N TYR A 185 14.57 18.54 13.63
CA TYR A 185 14.74 18.50 12.18
C TYR A 185 15.38 19.76 11.58
N GLY A 186 15.55 20.84 12.35
CA GLY A 186 16.02 22.15 11.88
C GLY A 186 14.96 22.95 11.12
N THR A 187 14.23 22.27 10.23
CA THR A 187 13.11 22.80 9.45
C THR A 187 12.02 21.76 9.33
N ARG A 188 10.80 22.16 8.94
CA ARG A 188 9.72 21.20 8.65
C ARG A 188 9.96 20.42 7.37
N HIS A 189 10.74 20.95 6.43
CA HIS A 189 10.95 20.30 5.14
C HIS A 189 11.95 19.14 5.28
N ILE A 190 11.53 17.92 4.91
CA ILE A 190 12.41 16.76 4.93
C ILE A 190 13.31 16.79 3.71
N GLY A 191 14.62 16.92 3.94
CA GLY A 191 15.63 16.88 2.88
C GLY A 191 15.81 15.48 2.29
N ARG A 192 16.47 15.40 1.12
CA ARG A 192 16.69 14.14 0.39
C ARG A 192 17.39 13.06 1.23
N ASP A 193 18.36 13.44 2.05
CA ASP A 193 19.12 12.48 2.84
C ASP A 193 18.32 11.98 4.06
N GLN A 194 17.56 12.87 4.73
CA GLN A 194 16.61 12.50 5.77
C GLN A 194 15.53 11.56 5.23
N ALA A 195 15.01 11.84 4.03
CA ALA A 195 13.98 11.03 3.38
C ALA A 195 14.40 9.55 3.19
N ARG A 196 15.70 9.23 3.10
CA ARG A 196 16.19 7.85 2.96
C ARG A 196 15.98 7.00 4.22
N HIS A 197 15.81 7.65 5.37
CA HIS A 197 15.59 7.00 6.65
C HIS A 197 14.10 6.88 7.00
N LEU A 198 13.23 7.49 6.19
CA LEU A 198 11.79 7.39 6.36
C LEU A 198 11.26 6.07 5.79
N VAL A 199 10.43 5.41 6.58
CA VAL A 199 9.64 4.26 6.16
C VAL A 199 8.22 4.72 5.89
N GLY A 200 7.72 4.50 4.67
CA GLY A 200 6.34 4.81 4.32
C GLY A 200 5.37 3.75 4.82
N LEU A 201 4.42 4.15 5.65
CA LEU A 201 3.30 3.34 6.16
C LEU A 201 2.05 3.64 5.31
N MET A 202 2.06 3.11 4.08
CA MET A 202 1.17 3.54 2.99
C MET A 202 -0.08 2.69 2.81
N ASP A 203 -0.12 1.50 3.40
CA ASP A 203 -1.27 0.59 3.33
C ASP A 203 -2.07 0.59 4.64
N VAL A 204 -3.17 -0.16 4.65
CA VAL A 204 -4.02 -0.31 5.84
C VAL A 204 -3.44 -1.38 6.79
N PHE A 205 -2.55 -2.24 6.32
CA PHE A 205 -1.89 -3.26 7.15
C PHE A 205 -0.90 -2.64 8.13
N CYS A 206 -0.32 -1.49 7.78
CA CYS A 206 0.57 -0.73 8.64
C CYS A 206 -0.12 -0.03 9.83
N PHE A 207 -1.45 -0.09 9.99
CA PHE A 207 -2.11 0.62 11.10
C PHE A 207 -1.75 0.00 12.45
N SER A 208 -1.83 -1.33 12.58
CA SER A 208 -1.33 -2.04 13.77
C SER A 208 0.15 -1.79 14.02
N GLU A 209 0.98 -1.75 12.96
CA GLU A 209 2.42 -1.48 13.05
C GLU A 209 2.68 -0.07 13.60
N ALA A 210 2.07 0.97 13.01
CA ALA A 210 2.23 2.35 13.44
C ALA A 210 1.80 2.55 14.90
N CYS A 211 0.66 1.96 15.27
CA CYS A 211 0.11 2.02 16.62
C CYS A 211 1.05 1.33 17.62
N LEU A 212 1.54 0.13 17.28
CA LEU A 212 2.44 -0.64 18.13
C LEU A 212 3.80 0.03 18.30
N ILE A 213 4.38 0.61 17.24
CA ILE A 213 5.61 1.41 17.35
C ILE A 213 5.40 2.56 18.34
N ALA A 214 4.29 3.30 18.21
CA ALA A 214 4.01 4.42 19.09
C ALA A 214 3.85 4.00 20.56
N ASP A 215 3.18 2.88 20.82
CA ASP A 215 3.01 2.33 22.18
C ASP A 215 4.33 1.88 22.79
N ILE A 216 5.16 1.17 22.03
CA ILE A 216 6.45 0.67 22.52
C ILE A 216 7.41 1.84 22.79
N VAL A 217 7.46 2.83 21.89
CA VAL A 217 8.25 4.05 22.11
C VAL A 217 7.74 4.79 23.35
N GLN A 218 6.42 4.95 23.51
CA GLN A 218 5.84 5.59 24.70
C GLN A 218 6.19 4.82 25.98
N HIS A 219 6.15 3.48 25.93
CA HIS A 219 6.51 2.64 27.07
C HIS A 219 7.92 2.93 27.57
N PHE A 220 8.88 3.03 26.67
CA PHE A 220 10.27 3.32 27.05
C PHE A 220 10.46 4.76 27.52
N ILE A 221 9.74 5.73 26.95
CA ILE A 221 9.74 7.12 27.45
C ILE A 221 9.24 7.16 28.90
N ASP A 222 8.09 6.54 29.18
CA ASP A 222 7.47 6.54 30.51
C ASP A 222 8.35 5.81 31.54
N ALA A 223 8.99 4.72 31.11
CA ALA A 223 9.94 3.95 31.93
C ALA A 223 11.32 4.62 32.06
N LYS A 224 11.57 5.75 31.37
CA LYS A 224 12.86 6.45 31.31
C LYS A 224 14.02 5.55 30.87
N LEU A 225 13.75 4.67 29.91
CA LEU A 225 14.74 3.78 29.32
C LEU A 225 15.37 4.44 28.10
N GLU A 226 16.68 4.27 27.94
CA GLU A 226 17.36 4.61 26.70
C GLU A 226 17.09 3.52 25.65
N PHE A 227 16.84 3.93 24.42
CA PHE A 227 16.57 3.02 23.31
C PHE A 227 17.02 3.63 21.99
N ASP A 228 17.29 2.76 21.01
CA ASP A 228 17.46 3.16 19.62
C ASP A 228 16.13 2.98 18.87
N PRO A 229 15.55 4.04 18.29
CA PRO A 229 14.30 3.93 17.54
C PRO A 229 14.38 2.98 16.34
N SER A 230 15.57 2.81 15.76
CA SER A 230 15.77 1.93 14.61
C SER A 230 15.58 0.46 14.97
N TYR A 231 16.03 0.04 16.16
CA TYR A 231 15.83 -1.32 16.67
C TYR A 231 14.37 -1.57 17.05
N ILE A 232 13.68 -0.60 17.67
CA ILE A 232 12.25 -0.73 17.94
C ILE A 232 11.48 -0.97 16.65
N TYR A 233 11.77 -0.18 15.61
CA TYR A 233 11.12 -0.38 14.32
C TYR A 233 11.42 -1.77 13.73
N GLU A 234 12.67 -2.22 13.79
CA GLU A 234 13.05 -3.55 13.28
C GLU A 234 12.33 -4.67 14.02
N ASP A 235 12.26 -4.62 15.36
CA ASP A 235 11.61 -5.63 16.19
C ASP A 235 10.09 -5.65 16.01
N VAL A 236 9.47 -4.48 15.92
CA VAL A 236 8.04 -4.38 15.62
C VAL A 236 7.75 -4.88 14.21
N ASN A 237 8.53 -4.47 13.22
CA ASN A 237 8.37 -4.93 11.84
C ASN A 237 8.56 -6.45 11.74
N GLN A 238 9.57 -7.02 12.40
CA GLN A 238 9.79 -8.46 12.48
C GLN A 238 8.57 -9.17 13.07
N SER A 239 8.00 -8.63 14.13
CA SER A 239 6.81 -9.19 14.80
C SER A 239 5.59 -9.17 13.89
N ILE A 240 5.33 -8.05 13.21
CA ILE A 240 4.25 -7.93 12.21
C ILE A 240 4.47 -8.94 11.07
N GLN A 241 5.68 -9.02 10.51
CA GLN A 241 6.03 -9.97 9.45
C GLN A 241 5.88 -11.43 9.89
N HIS A 242 6.25 -11.77 11.13
CA HIS A 242 6.04 -13.09 11.71
C HIS A 242 4.55 -13.46 11.72
N VAL A 243 3.71 -12.53 12.18
CA VAL A 243 2.26 -12.74 12.29
C VAL A 243 1.64 -12.96 10.89
N HIS A 244 2.09 -12.26 9.86
CA HIS A 244 1.66 -12.48 8.47
C HIS A 244 2.17 -13.80 7.86
N ARG A 245 3.44 -14.17 8.10
CA ARG A 245 4.07 -15.35 7.48
C ARG A 245 3.72 -16.67 8.17
N SER A 246 3.44 -16.65 9.47
CA SER A 246 3.07 -17.83 10.26
C SER A 246 1.70 -18.41 9.90
N GLY A 247 0.89 -17.69 9.13
CA GLY A 247 -0.48 -18.06 8.78
C GLY A 247 -1.44 -18.06 9.98
N LEU A 248 -1.03 -17.50 11.13
CA LEU A 248 -1.89 -17.37 12.32
C LEU A 248 -3.11 -16.51 12.03
N ILE A 249 -2.92 -15.34 11.40
CA ILE A 249 -4.01 -14.46 10.97
C ILE A 249 -4.98 -15.22 10.07
N HIS A 250 -4.48 -15.90 9.03
CA HIS A 250 -5.32 -16.60 8.06
C HIS A 250 -6.19 -17.68 8.73
N ARG A 251 -5.62 -18.43 9.68
CA ARG A 251 -6.35 -19.46 10.42
C ARG A 251 -7.45 -18.86 11.30
N GLN A 252 -7.15 -17.79 12.04
CA GLN A 252 -8.13 -17.11 12.89
C GLN A 252 -9.27 -16.48 12.08
N ILE A 253 -8.94 -15.88 10.93
CA ILE A 253 -9.96 -15.31 10.04
C ILE A 253 -10.88 -16.43 9.51
N LEU A 254 -10.31 -17.57 9.09
CA LEU A 254 -11.12 -18.67 8.55
C LEU A 254 -11.92 -19.43 9.62
N SER A 255 -11.55 -19.36 10.90
CA SER A 255 -12.33 -19.98 11.98
C SER A 255 -13.56 -19.15 12.39
N GLU A 256 -13.52 -17.83 12.23
CA GLU A 256 -14.61 -16.91 12.56
C GLU A 256 -14.80 -15.87 11.42
N PRO A 257 -15.05 -16.28 10.16
CA PRO A 257 -15.03 -15.39 9.01
C PRO A 257 -16.04 -14.24 9.11
N GLU A 258 -17.18 -14.45 9.75
CA GLU A 258 -18.20 -13.44 10.00
C GLU A 258 -17.75 -12.27 10.88
N LYS A 259 -16.77 -12.51 11.74
CA LYS A 259 -16.18 -11.47 12.58
C LYS A 259 -15.20 -10.61 11.81
N PHE A 260 -14.46 -11.19 10.87
CA PHE A 260 -13.34 -10.53 10.20
C PHE A 260 -13.63 -10.07 8.77
N LEU A 261 -14.54 -10.72 8.06
CA LEU A 261 -14.84 -10.46 6.64
C LEU A 261 -16.21 -9.80 6.47
N ILE A 262 -16.22 -8.65 5.78
CA ILE A 262 -17.43 -7.91 5.47
C ILE A 262 -18.02 -8.43 4.16
N LYS A 263 -19.17 -9.13 4.24
CA LYS A 263 -19.93 -9.58 3.07
C LYS A 263 -20.53 -8.38 2.33
N LYS A 264 -20.17 -8.22 1.05
CA LYS A 264 -20.74 -7.20 0.14
C LYS A 264 -21.24 -7.87 -1.15
N SER A 265 -22.57 -8.02 -1.27
CA SER A 265 -23.21 -8.66 -2.44
C SER A 265 -22.94 -7.96 -3.78
N GLN A 266 -22.58 -6.67 -3.75
CA GLN A 266 -22.28 -5.90 -4.95
C GLN A 266 -21.03 -6.37 -5.69
N VAL A 267 -20.01 -6.87 -4.98
CA VAL A 267 -18.75 -7.33 -5.59
C VAL A 267 -19.02 -8.50 -6.54
N PHE A 268 -19.82 -9.47 -6.09
CA PHE A 268 -20.21 -10.62 -6.89
C PHE A 268 -20.97 -10.21 -8.16
N ARG A 269 -21.97 -9.33 -8.02
CA ARG A 269 -22.76 -8.84 -9.16
C ARG A 269 -21.88 -8.12 -10.18
N PHE A 270 -20.90 -7.35 -9.72
CA PHE A 270 -19.96 -6.65 -10.58
C PHE A 270 -19.07 -7.62 -11.37
N LEU A 271 -18.49 -8.63 -10.71
CA LEU A 271 -17.67 -9.65 -11.37
C LEU A 271 -18.50 -10.44 -12.40
N LYS A 272 -19.72 -10.85 -12.05
CA LYS A 272 -20.65 -11.53 -12.97
C LYS A 272 -20.96 -10.68 -14.20
N MET A 273 -21.31 -9.41 -13.99
CA MET A 273 -21.58 -8.46 -15.07
C MET A 273 -20.38 -8.31 -16.02
N LEU A 274 -19.16 -8.17 -15.51
CA LEU A 274 -17.97 -8.07 -16.35
C LEU A 274 -17.80 -9.32 -17.22
N LYS A 275 -18.00 -10.51 -16.64
CA LYS A 275 -17.90 -11.78 -17.37
C LYS A 275 -18.99 -11.91 -18.43
N GLU A 276 -20.23 -11.53 -18.13
CA GLU A 276 -21.35 -11.50 -19.09
C GLU A 276 -21.10 -10.51 -20.24
N LYS A 277 -20.35 -9.44 -19.99
CA LYS A 277 -19.87 -8.50 -21.02
C LYS A 277 -18.65 -8.98 -21.80
N GLY A 278 -18.25 -10.25 -21.63
CA GLY A 278 -17.14 -10.86 -22.35
C GLY A 278 -15.75 -10.42 -21.89
N LYS A 279 -15.63 -9.75 -20.73
CA LYS A 279 -14.34 -9.35 -20.17
C LYS A 279 -13.65 -10.54 -19.51
N LYS A 280 -12.32 -10.59 -19.63
CA LYS A 280 -11.46 -11.60 -18.99
C LYS A 280 -11.05 -11.15 -17.60
N LEU A 281 -11.16 -12.02 -16.59
CA LEU A 281 -10.90 -11.66 -15.20
C LEU A 281 -9.74 -12.48 -14.64
N PHE A 282 -8.82 -11.85 -13.90
CA PHE A 282 -7.82 -12.59 -13.12
C PHE A 282 -7.71 -12.07 -11.68
N LEU A 283 -7.41 -12.98 -10.76
CA LEU A 283 -7.08 -12.68 -9.37
C LEU A 283 -5.57 -12.78 -9.18
N LEU A 284 -4.95 -11.78 -8.57
CA LEU A 284 -3.51 -11.72 -8.30
C LEU A 284 -3.25 -11.24 -6.86
N THR A 285 -2.89 -12.16 -5.98
CA THR A 285 -2.73 -11.89 -4.55
C THR A 285 -1.44 -12.47 -3.97
N ASN A 286 -0.88 -11.79 -2.96
CA ASN A 286 0.24 -12.31 -2.18
C ASN A 286 -0.20 -13.38 -1.16
N SER A 287 -1.50 -13.47 -0.90
CA SER A 287 -2.07 -14.43 0.03
C SER A 287 -2.00 -15.86 -0.51
N PRO A 288 -1.86 -16.86 0.38
CA PRO A 288 -1.85 -18.26 -0.01
C PRO A 288 -3.23 -18.72 -0.47
N PHE A 289 -3.25 -19.68 -1.40
CA PHE A 289 -4.48 -20.09 -2.07
C PHE A 289 -5.56 -20.60 -1.11
N TYR A 290 -5.20 -21.39 -0.10
CA TYR A 290 -6.17 -21.91 0.87
C TYR A 290 -6.94 -20.80 1.59
N PHE A 291 -6.28 -19.67 1.86
CA PHE A 291 -6.87 -18.54 2.55
C PHE A 291 -7.87 -17.81 1.65
N VAL A 292 -7.44 -17.54 0.42
CA VAL A 292 -8.28 -16.94 -0.63
C VAL A 292 -9.51 -17.81 -0.89
N ASP A 293 -9.30 -19.12 -1.04
CA ASP A 293 -10.36 -20.07 -1.35
C ASP A 293 -11.37 -20.22 -0.21
N GLY A 294 -10.91 -20.21 1.05
CA GLY A 294 -11.80 -20.18 2.23
C GLY A 294 -12.61 -18.88 2.31
N GLY A 295 -11.96 -17.73 2.19
CA GLY A 295 -12.64 -16.45 2.28
C GLY A 295 -13.57 -16.16 1.09
N MET A 296 -13.21 -16.54 -0.14
CA MET A 296 -14.08 -16.39 -1.30
C MET A 296 -15.34 -17.26 -1.21
N ARG A 297 -15.25 -18.48 -0.65
CA ARG A 297 -16.44 -19.30 -0.37
C ARG A 297 -17.38 -18.58 0.59
N TYR A 298 -16.85 -18.08 1.71
CA TYR A 298 -17.64 -17.33 2.68
C TYR A 298 -18.26 -16.07 2.04
N LEU A 299 -17.48 -15.25 1.34
CA LEU A 299 -17.96 -13.99 0.75
C LEU A 299 -19.09 -14.19 -0.29
N LEU A 300 -19.16 -15.36 -0.93
CA LEU A 300 -20.14 -15.66 -1.98
C LEU A 300 -21.23 -16.65 -1.57
N GLU A 301 -21.20 -17.18 -0.34
CA GLU A 301 -22.11 -18.21 0.16
C GLU A 301 -23.59 -17.88 -0.05
N ASP A 302 -23.99 -16.63 0.21
CA ASP A 302 -25.40 -16.19 0.13
C ASP A 302 -25.82 -15.76 -1.29
N GLN A 303 -24.91 -15.84 -2.26
CA GLN A 303 -25.24 -15.53 -3.64
C GLN A 303 -25.69 -16.82 -4.31
N HIS A 304 -26.92 -16.82 -4.86
CA HIS A 304 -27.39 -17.87 -5.77
C HIS A 304 -26.54 -17.88 -7.05
N PHE A 305 -25.32 -18.38 -6.91
CA PHE A 305 -24.40 -18.60 -7.99
C PHE A 305 -24.67 -19.99 -8.54
N ASP A 306 -25.18 -20.04 -9.76
CA ASP A 306 -25.46 -21.30 -10.47
C ASP A 306 -24.18 -22.09 -10.82
N GLY A 307 -23.01 -21.49 -10.59
CA GLY A 307 -21.72 -22.14 -10.78
C GLY A 307 -21.29 -22.94 -9.54
N ASN A 308 -20.49 -23.97 -9.76
CA ASN A 308 -20.09 -24.89 -8.69
C ASN A 308 -18.94 -24.32 -7.83
N SER A 309 -18.27 -23.27 -8.32
CA SER A 309 -17.12 -22.66 -7.63
C SER A 309 -16.91 -21.19 -7.98
N TRP A 310 -16.63 -20.34 -6.98
CA TRP A 310 -16.23 -18.94 -7.17
C TRP A 310 -15.12 -18.74 -8.21
N ARG A 311 -14.26 -19.77 -8.38
CA ARG A 311 -13.15 -19.77 -9.33
C ARG A 311 -13.62 -19.63 -10.77
N GLU A 312 -14.84 -20.09 -11.07
CA GLU A 312 -15.44 -19.91 -12.38
C GLU A 312 -15.62 -18.43 -12.73
N LEU A 313 -15.65 -17.51 -11.77
CA LEU A 313 -15.68 -16.07 -12.06
C LEU A 313 -14.39 -15.56 -12.69
N PHE A 314 -13.26 -16.28 -12.53
CA PHE A 314 -11.94 -15.84 -12.97
C PHE A 314 -11.38 -16.78 -14.04
N ASP A 315 -10.80 -16.22 -15.10
CA ASP A 315 -10.06 -16.99 -16.10
C ASP A 315 -8.71 -17.49 -15.53
N VAL A 316 -8.11 -16.72 -14.61
CA VAL A 316 -6.83 -17.06 -13.97
C VAL A 316 -6.83 -16.65 -12.50
N VAL A 317 -6.36 -17.54 -11.61
CA VAL A 317 -6.09 -17.24 -10.21
C VAL A 317 -4.61 -17.46 -9.91
N ILE A 318 -3.93 -16.39 -9.48
CA ILE A 318 -2.51 -16.36 -9.12
C ILE A 318 -2.41 -16.04 -7.63
N ALA A 319 -2.05 -17.04 -6.84
CA ALA A 319 -1.80 -16.91 -5.41
C ALA A 319 -0.30 -16.76 -5.13
N GLN A 320 0.05 -16.24 -3.94
CA GLN A 320 1.44 -16.00 -3.53
C GLN A 320 2.28 -15.23 -4.57
N ALA A 321 1.67 -14.24 -5.20
CA ALA A 321 2.25 -13.49 -6.32
C ALA A 321 3.57 -12.77 -6.00
N ASN A 322 3.88 -12.51 -4.73
CA ASN A 322 5.04 -11.74 -4.31
C ASN A 322 5.13 -10.34 -4.98
N LYS A 323 4.01 -9.64 -5.07
CA LYS A 323 3.96 -8.21 -5.44
C LYS A 323 4.80 -7.40 -4.44
N PRO A 324 5.56 -6.39 -4.90
CA PRO A 324 5.62 -5.84 -6.25
C PRO A 324 6.57 -6.60 -7.20
N THR A 325 7.39 -7.53 -6.70
CA THR A 325 8.39 -8.27 -7.49
C THR A 325 7.78 -9.01 -8.67
N PHE A 326 6.53 -9.48 -8.56
CA PHE A 326 5.74 -10.01 -9.67
C PHE A 326 5.81 -9.17 -10.96
N TYR A 327 5.72 -7.84 -10.82
CA TYR A 327 5.65 -6.94 -11.96
C TYR A 327 7.02 -6.66 -12.59
N ASN A 328 8.10 -6.85 -11.82
CA ASN A 328 9.45 -6.39 -12.17
C ASN A 328 10.45 -7.53 -12.33
N SER A 329 10.04 -8.79 -12.19
CA SER A 329 10.93 -9.95 -12.27
C SER A 329 10.47 -10.97 -13.31
N ASP A 330 11.37 -11.92 -13.61
CA ASP A 330 11.17 -13.02 -14.56
C ASP A 330 11.04 -14.37 -13.84
N HIS A 331 10.57 -14.40 -12.59
CA HIS A 331 10.36 -15.67 -11.90
C HIS A 331 9.33 -16.54 -12.65
N PRO A 332 9.62 -17.85 -12.79
CA PRO A 332 8.73 -18.76 -13.50
C PRO A 332 7.48 -19.05 -12.68
N PHE A 333 6.32 -19.12 -13.34
CA PHE A 333 5.10 -19.59 -12.71
C PHE A 333 5.20 -21.06 -12.29
N ARG A 334 4.60 -21.38 -11.15
CA ARG A 334 4.46 -22.74 -10.63
C ARG A 334 2.99 -23.14 -10.69
N PHE A 335 2.73 -24.41 -11.01
CA PHE A 335 1.37 -24.94 -11.02
C PHE A 335 1.08 -25.63 -9.68
N CYS A 336 0.09 -25.15 -8.94
CA CYS A 336 -0.36 -25.67 -7.66
C CYS A 336 -1.72 -26.36 -7.85
N GLY A 337 -1.76 -27.54 -8.48
CA GLY A 337 -3.01 -28.25 -8.73
C GLY A 337 -3.94 -27.46 -9.67
N ALA A 338 -5.10 -27.00 -9.23
CA ALA A 338 -6.03 -26.23 -10.08
C ALA A 338 -5.75 -24.70 -10.13
N SER A 339 -4.63 -24.22 -9.59
CA SER A 339 -4.27 -22.80 -9.54
C SER A 339 -2.79 -22.53 -9.86
N MET A 340 -2.46 -21.32 -10.29
CA MET A 340 -1.06 -20.89 -10.48
C MET A 340 -0.54 -20.22 -9.20
N CYS A 341 0.67 -20.59 -8.81
CA CYS A 341 1.48 -19.95 -7.77
C CYS A 341 2.64 -19.20 -8.47
N TYR A 342 3.10 -18.08 -7.92
CA TYR A 342 4.30 -17.39 -8.39
C TYR A 342 5.54 -17.80 -7.60
#